data_AF-W9DTA9-F1
#
_entry.id   AF-W9DTA9-F1
#
_cell.length_a   1.000
_cell.length_b   1.000
_cell.length_c   1.000
_cell.angle_alpha   90.00
_cell.angle_beta   90.00
_cell.angle_gamma   90.00
#
_symmetry.space_group_name_H-M   'P 1'
#
loop_
_entity.id
_entity.type
_entity.pdbx_description
1 polymer ?
#
loop_
_entity_poly.entity_id
_entity_poly.type
_entity_poly.pdbx_seq_one_letter_code
_entity_poly.pdbx_strand_id
1 'polypeptide(L)'
;MTTEKQEVYIKALTSEYATRDEDRECYENFMQHLGRTSLKGLNNQEASDLIQELLKIEVPLTMLCGKVIMVQKDELMRGKVMGRLDECMHHCEIDVYDCEHWNKNDTDEIFEGE
;
A
#
# COMPACT_ATOMS: atom_id res chain seq x y z
N MET A 1 5.27 25.64 -7.19
CA MET A 1 5.42 25.52 -5.72
C MET A 1 4.57 24.35 -5.27
N THR A 2 5.16 23.41 -4.54
CA THR A 2 4.48 22.30 -3.90
C THR A 2 3.36 22.82 -3.02
N THR A 3 2.23 22.13 -3.09
CA THR A 3 1.07 22.49 -2.29
C THR A 3 1.21 21.93 -0.88
N GLU A 4 0.66 22.62 0.12
CA GLU A 4 0.60 22.12 1.51
C GLU A 4 0.02 20.70 1.59
N LYS A 5 -0.93 20.37 0.70
CA LYS A 5 -1.51 19.03 0.57
C LYS A 5 -0.48 17.96 0.22
N GLN A 6 0.43 18.23 -0.70
CA GLN A 6 1.48 17.30 -1.09
C GLN A 6 2.49 17.10 0.05
N GLU A 7 2.85 18.16 0.77
CA GLU A 7 3.74 18.03 1.94
C GLU A 7 3.12 17.18 3.04
N VAL A 8 1.82 17.37 3.32
CA VAL A 8 1.08 16.54 4.28
C VAL A 8 1.04 15.08 3.83
N TYR A 9 0.79 14.85 2.55
CA TYR A 9 0.70 13.49 2.01
C TYR A 9 2.04 12.75 2.06
N ILE A 10 3.14 13.43 1.69
CA ILE A 10 4.50 12.87 1.81
C ILE A 10 4.80 12.50 3.26
N LYS A 11 4.46 13.37 4.22
CA LYS A 11 4.64 13.07 5.65
C LYS A 11 3.86 11.81 6.06
N ALA A 12 2.59 11.71 5.68
CA ALA A 12 1.75 10.54 5.96
C ALA A 12 2.39 9.25 5.41
N LEU A 13 2.82 9.26 4.14
CA LEU A 13 3.48 8.11 3.49
C LEU A 13 4.74 7.64 4.24
N THR A 14 5.49 8.56 4.83
CA THR A 14 6.75 8.25 5.56
C THR A 14 6.55 7.89 7.04
N SER A 15 5.34 8.08 7.58
CA SER A 15 5.05 7.88 9.01
C SER A 15 4.11 6.72 9.32
N GLU A 16 3.24 6.35 8.39
CA GLU A 16 2.11 5.43 8.65
C GLU A 16 2.43 3.95 8.40
N TYR A 17 3.53 3.64 7.72
CA TYR A 17 3.87 2.28 7.31
C TYR A 17 5.07 1.73 8.09
N ALA A 18 5.20 0.40 8.11
CA ALA A 18 6.33 -0.30 8.73
C ALA A 18 7.69 -0.04 8.03
N THR A 19 7.67 0.66 6.89
CA THR A 19 8.79 0.92 5.97
C THR A 19 9.52 2.23 6.26
N ARG A 20 9.58 2.68 7.52
CA ARG A 20 10.07 4.03 7.86
C ARG A 20 11.51 4.29 7.43
N ASP A 21 12.34 3.25 7.40
CA ASP A 21 13.74 3.37 7.02
C ASP A 21 13.89 3.44 5.50
N GLU A 22 13.15 2.61 4.76
CA GLU A 22 13.08 2.61 3.30
C GLU A 22 12.49 3.93 2.77
N ASP A 23 11.46 4.44 3.45
CA ASP A 23 10.84 5.73 3.15
C ASP A 23 11.81 6.89 3.33
N ARG A 24 12.63 6.84 4.39
CA ARG A 24 13.67 7.84 4.65
C ARG A 24 14.75 7.78 3.59
N GLU A 25 15.23 6.58 3.25
CA GLU A 25 16.26 6.39 2.23
C GLU A 25 15.78 6.86 0.86
N CYS A 26 14.56 6.51 0.45
CA CYS A 26 13.94 6.97 -0.78
C CYS A 26 13.86 8.51 -0.82
N TYR A 27 13.38 9.12 0.26
CA TYR A 27 13.30 10.57 0.38
C TYR A 27 14.68 11.24 0.27
N GLU A 28 15.67 10.76 1.03
CA GLU A 28 17.02 11.34 1.05
C GLU A 28 17.69 11.21 -0.32
N ASN A 29 17.59 10.04 -0.96
CA ASN A 29 18.10 9.82 -2.30
C ASN A 29 17.45 10.76 -3.31
N PHE A 30 16.13 10.90 -3.29
CA PHE A 30 15.41 11.79 -4.21
C PHE A 30 15.83 13.26 -4.02
N MET A 31 15.91 13.72 -2.76
CA MET A 31 16.37 15.08 -2.45
C MET A 31 17.81 15.33 -2.90
N GLN A 32 18.70 14.35 -2.71
CA GLN A 32 20.09 14.42 -3.15
C GLN A 32 20.20 14.55 -4.68
N HIS A 33 19.39 13.81 -5.43
CA HIS A 33 19.35 13.90 -6.90
C HIS A 33 18.90 15.30 -7.38
N LEU A 34 17.99 15.94 -6.65
CA LEU A 34 17.57 17.32 -6.92
C LEU A 34 18.54 18.38 -6.39
N GLY A 35 19.57 18.00 -5.64
CA GLY A 35 20.49 18.92 -4.98
C GLY A 35 19.83 19.74 -3.86
N ARG A 36 18.84 19.17 -3.17
CA ARG A 36 18.05 19.84 -2.13
C ARG A 36 18.12 19.09 -0.81
N THR A 37 17.75 19.78 0.27
CA THR A 37 17.73 19.23 1.63
C THR A 37 16.34 19.33 2.29
N SER A 38 15.36 19.92 1.60
CA SER A 38 14.02 20.11 2.15
C SER A 38 12.94 20.06 1.07
N LEU A 39 11.75 19.64 1.48
CA LEU A 39 10.52 19.72 0.67
C LEU A 39 10.14 21.15 0.27
N LYS A 40 10.57 22.16 1.05
CA LYS A 40 10.22 23.55 0.78
C LYS A 40 10.83 23.99 -0.55
N GLY A 41 9.97 24.51 -1.42
CA GLY A 41 10.37 25.04 -2.72
C GLY A 41 10.40 24.00 -3.84
N LEU A 42 10.06 22.74 -3.58
CA LEU A 42 9.73 21.80 -4.65
C LEU A 42 8.62 22.41 -5.53
N ASN A 43 8.62 22.06 -6.81
CA ASN A 43 7.51 22.36 -7.70
C ASN A 43 6.48 21.21 -7.67
N ASN A 44 5.33 21.40 -8.33
CA ASN A 44 4.26 20.41 -8.29
C ASN A 44 4.68 19.08 -8.90
N GLN A 45 5.52 19.13 -9.95
CA GLN A 45 6.03 17.94 -10.62
C GLN A 45 7.00 17.19 -9.71
N GLU A 46 8.01 17.88 -9.17
CA GLU A 46 9.00 17.27 -8.27
C GLU A 46 8.34 16.62 -7.04
N ALA A 47 7.33 17.27 -6.46
CA ALA A 47 6.58 16.69 -5.34
C ALA A 47 5.72 15.50 -5.78
N SER A 48 5.13 15.56 -6.98
CA SER A 48 4.39 14.42 -7.54
C SER A 48 5.30 13.24 -7.79
N ASP A 49 6.51 13.47 -8.32
CA ASP A 49 7.49 12.44 -8.62
C ASP A 49 7.97 11.76 -7.32
N LEU A 50 8.28 12.55 -6.28
CA LEU A 50 8.62 11.99 -4.97
C LEU A 50 7.49 11.12 -4.40
N ILE A 51 6.23 11.58 -4.52
CA ILE A 51 5.07 10.80 -4.08
C ILE A 51 5.02 9.46 -4.84
N GLN A 52 5.23 9.46 -6.15
CA GLN A 52 5.24 8.23 -6.94
C GLN A 52 6.36 7.28 -6.53
N GLU A 53 7.55 7.79 -6.22
CA GLU A 53 8.64 6.94 -5.72
C GLU A 53 8.32 6.34 -4.35
N LEU A 54 7.77 7.14 -3.43
CA LEU A 54 7.35 6.65 -2.12
C LEU A 54 6.22 5.61 -2.20
N LEU A 55 5.33 5.73 -3.19
CA LEU A 55 4.22 4.79 -3.37
C LEU A 55 4.65 3.40 -3.86
N LYS A 56 5.79 3.32 -4.57
CA LYS A 56 6.35 2.05 -5.06
C LYS A 56 7.00 1.21 -3.96
N ILE A 57 7.23 1.78 -2.78
CA ILE A 57 7.81 1.05 -1.65
C ILE A 57 6.82 -0.02 -1.21
N GLU A 58 7.28 -1.27 -1.20
CA GLU A 58 6.46 -2.40 -0.84
C GLU A 58 6.26 -2.51 0.67
N VAL A 59 5.04 -2.85 1.07
CA VAL A 59 4.61 -3.03 2.45
C VAL A 59 3.99 -4.41 2.62
N PRO A 60 4.12 -5.03 3.82
CA PRO A 60 3.50 -6.31 4.08
C PRO A 60 1.98 -6.18 4.19
N LEU A 61 1.25 -6.97 3.41
CA LEU A 61 -0.20 -7.16 3.49
C LEU A 61 -0.50 -8.57 3.99
N THR A 62 -1.33 -8.67 5.02
CA THR A 62 -1.81 -9.96 5.55
C THR A 62 -3.17 -10.30 4.92
N MET A 63 -3.16 -11.34 4.08
CA MET A 63 -4.34 -11.88 3.41
C MET A 63 -5.30 -12.53 4.42
N LEU A 64 -6.55 -12.77 4.01
CA LEU A 64 -7.56 -13.38 4.88
C LEU A 64 -7.15 -14.77 5.39
N CYS A 65 -6.48 -15.55 4.54
CA CYS A 65 -5.92 -16.85 4.89
C CYS A 65 -4.68 -16.79 5.81
N GLY A 66 -4.21 -15.60 6.19
CA GLY A 66 -3.03 -15.38 7.02
C GLY A 66 -1.69 -15.35 6.26
N LYS A 67 -1.68 -15.65 4.95
CA LYS A 67 -0.48 -15.47 4.10
C LYS A 67 -0.10 -13.98 4.08
N VAL A 68 1.20 -13.71 4.24
CA VAL A 68 1.75 -12.35 4.08
C VAL A 68 2.34 -12.23 2.69
N ILE A 69 1.97 -11.16 1.99
CA ILE A 69 2.54 -10.78 0.69
C ILE A 69 3.09 -9.36 0.77
N MET A 70 3.96 -9.01 -0.17
CA MET A 70 4.47 -7.64 -0.33
C MET A 70 3.68 -6.98 -1.45
N VAL A 71 3.14 -5.79 -1.19
CA VAL A 71 2.37 -5.00 -2.16
C VAL A 71 2.82 -3.56 -2.12
N GLN A 72 2.66 -2.83 -3.22
CA GLN A 72 2.97 -1.40 -3.22
C GLN A 72 1.98 -0.62 -2.34
N LYS A 73 2.41 0.52 -1.79
CA LYS A 73 1.53 1.34 -0.92
C LYS A 73 0.29 1.82 -1.66
N ASP A 74 0.39 2.10 -2.96
CA ASP A 74 -0.78 2.51 -3.74
C ASP A 74 -1.81 1.39 -3.89
N GLU A 75 -1.35 0.14 -4.08
CA GLU A 75 -2.20 -1.05 -4.10
C GLU A 75 -2.88 -1.26 -2.74
N LEU A 76 -2.12 -1.18 -1.65
CA LEU A 76 -2.67 -1.31 -0.29
C LEU A 76 -3.74 -0.25 -0.01
N MET A 77 -3.55 0.99 -0.46
CA MET A 77 -4.57 2.03 -0.30
C MET A 77 -5.82 1.77 -1.13
N ARG A 78 -5.71 1.18 -2.33
CA ARG A 78 -6.88 0.77 -3.12
C ARG A 78 -7.62 -0.37 -2.43
N GLY A 79 -6.90 -1.35 -1.89
CA GLY A 79 -7.47 -2.47 -1.14
C GLY A 79 -8.26 -2.04 0.09
N LYS A 80 -7.78 -1.03 0.83
CA LYS A 80 -8.53 -0.41 1.95
C LYS A 80 -9.91 0.14 1.55
N VAL A 81 -10.10 0.56 0.30
CA VAL A 81 -11.38 1.10 -0.20
C VAL A 81 -12.29 -0.02 -0.70
N MET A 82 -11.72 -1.01 -1.40
CA MET A 82 -12.47 -2.15 -1.95
C MET A 82 -12.98 -3.08 -0.84
N GLY A 83 -12.20 -3.24 0.24
CA GLY A 83 -12.49 -4.17 1.32
C GLY A 83 -11.61 -5.41 1.27
N ARG A 84 -11.51 -6.11 2.40
CA ARG A 84 -10.52 -7.19 2.61
C ARG A 84 -10.73 -8.40 1.70
N LEU A 85 -11.96 -8.69 1.29
CA LEU A 85 -12.27 -9.83 0.43
C LEU A 85 -11.79 -9.59 -1.01
N ASP A 86 -12.16 -8.44 -1.57
CA ASP A 86 -11.74 -8.03 -2.91
C ASP A 86 -10.22 -7.84 -2.98
N GLU A 87 -9.60 -7.26 -1.95
CA GLU A 87 -8.15 -7.17 -1.81
C GLU A 87 -7.50 -8.57 -1.78
N CYS A 88 -8.09 -9.51 -1.04
CA CYS A 88 -7.59 -10.88 -0.98
C CYS A 88 -7.69 -11.57 -2.35
N MET A 89 -8.81 -11.41 -3.06
CA MET A 89 -8.98 -12.01 -4.40
C MET A 89 -8.06 -11.37 -5.44
N HIS A 90 -7.83 -10.06 -5.35
CA HIS A 90 -6.99 -9.33 -6.29
C HIS A 90 -5.53 -9.80 -6.27
N HIS A 91 -5.00 -10.12 -5.09
CA HIS A 91 -3.60 -10.54 -4.92
C HIS A 91 -3.42 -12.05 -4.72
N CYS A 92 -4.49 -12.85 -4.76
CA CYS A 92 -4.39 -14.29 -4.62
C CYS A 92 -4.00 -14.93 -5.96
N GLU A 93 -2.88 -15.66 -5.97
CA GLU A 93 -2.45 -16.47 -7.13
C GLU A 93 -3.24 -17.77 -7.27
N ILE A 94 -3.95 -18.17 -6.20
CA ILE A 94 -4.76 -19.39 -6.15
C ILE A 94 -6.18 -19.03 -6.58
N ASP A 95 -6.78 -19.87 -7.42
CA ASP A 95 -8.20 -19.79 -7.74
C ASP A 95 -9.03 -19.84 -6.45
N VAL A 96 -10.08 -19.04 -6.35
CA VAL A 96 -10.95 -19.00 -5.17
C VAL A 96 -11.48 -20.39 -4.79
N TYR A 97 -11.79 -21.24 -5.77
CA TYR A 97 -12.27 -22.61 -5.54
C TYR A 97 -11.18 -23.57 -5.04
N ASP A 98 -9.91 -23.19 -5.20
CA ASP A 98 -8.75 -23.96 -4.70
C ASP A 98 -8.22 -23.40 -3.36
N CYS A 99 -8.78 -22.29 -2.87
CA CYS A 99 -8.36 -21.67 -1.62
C CYS A 99 -8.98 -22.39 -0.42
N GLU A 100 -8.16 -23.07 0.38
CA GLU A 100 -8.63 -23.76 1.59
C GLU A 100 -9.37 -22.85 2.59
N HIS A 101 -8.95 -21.59 2.71
CA HIS A 101 -9.62 -20.63 3.59
C HIS A 101 -11.01 -20.28 3.09
N TRP A 102 -11.18 -20.19 1.76
CA TRP A 102 -12.47 -19.93 1.14
C TRP A 102 -13.41 -21.13 1.30
N ASN A 103 -12.93 -22.32 0.96
CA ASN A 103 -13.71 -23.56 1.03
C ASN A 103 -14.14 -23.93 2.45
N LYS A 104 -13.37 -23.55 3.48
CA LYS A 104 -13.75 -23.73 4.89
C LYS A 104 -14.89 -22.81 5.32
N ASN A 105 -15.03 -21.63 4.72
CA ASN A 105 -16.11 -20.71 5.05
C ASN A 105 -17.38 -20.97 4.23
N ASP A 106 -17.29 -21.61 3.06
CA ASP A 106 -18.45 -22.04 2.24
C ASP A 106 -19.15 -23.30 2.81
N THR A 107 -18.49 -24.01 3.74
CA THR A 107 -19.03 -25.24 4.34
C THR A 107 -19.85 -25.01 5.61
N ASP A 108 -19.88 -23.78 6.15
CA ASP A 108 -20.62 -23.44 7.37
C ASP A 108 -21.99 -22.77 7.11
N GLU A 109 -22.38 -22.52 5.85
CA GLU A 109 -23.73 -21.99 5.48
C GLU A 109 -24.58 -22.97 4.64
N ILE A 110 -24.39 -24.28 4.80
CA ILE A 110 -25.34 -25.27 4.26
C ILE A 110 -26.49 -25.45 5.27
N PHE A 111 -27.53 -24.62 5.10
CA PHE A 111 -28.94 -24.89 5.44
C PHE A 111 -29.20 -25.80 6.67
N GLU A 112 -29.28 -25.23 7.87
CA GLU A 112 -30.24 -25.76 8.86
C GLU A 112 -31.64 -25.28 8.45
N GLY A 113 -32.19 -25.98 7.47
CA GLY A 113 -33.63 -26.05 7.31
C GLY A 113 -34.18 -27.09 8.28
N GLU A 114 -34.89 -26.63 9.32
CA GLU A 114 -36.02 -27.32 9.92
C GLU A 114 -37.14 -26.31 10.23
#